data_AF-A0AAD7WWZ7-F1
#
_entry.id   AF-A0AAD7WWZ7-F1
#
_cell.length_a   1.000
_cell.length_b   1.000
_cell.length_c   1.000
_cell.angle_alpha   90.00
_cell.angle_beta   90.00
_cell.angle_gamma   90.00
#
_symmetry.space_group_name_H-M   'P 1'
#
loop_
_entity.id
_entity.type
_entity.pdbx_description
1 polymer ?
#
loop_
_entity_poly.entity_id
_entity_poly.type
_entity_poly.pdbx_seq_one_letter_code
_entity_poly.pdbx_strand_id
1 'polypeptide(L)'
;MEAISDLLDKKLATHSQTITTELHRSFAVIETKLDTLQSTVSTNSLKITELESTLNNHDQRLEALETTCSALASKNTQLAAQVLDLQSRSRRNTIRVLGLPEGVEGAQPVAFFGRMLEEMFRDVLGGVPEIERAHRSLGPKPAPHQRPRPVLIRLLRFQEKDRIIREARAKREN
;
A
#
# COMPACT_ATOMS: atom_id res chain seq x y z
N MET A 1 19.46 20.46 98.82
CA MET A 1 20.09 21.13 97.65
C MET A 1 20.83 20.12 96.81
N GLU A 2 21.75 19.34 97.40
CA GLU A 2 22.54 18.28 96.71
C GLU A 2 21.67 17.22 96.00
N ALA A 3 20.71 16.60 96.69
CA ALA A 3 19.82 15.58 96.10
C ALA A 3 18.94 16.08 94.92
N ILE A 4 18.65 17.39 94.86
CA ILE A 4 17.90 17.99 93.75
C ILE A 4 18.82 18.19 92.54
N SER A 5 20.07 18.57 92.78
CA SER A 5 21.10 18.70 91.75
C SER A 5 21.37 17.35 91.08
N ASP A 6 21.60 16.29 91.87
CA ASP A 6 21.85 14.94 91.36
C ASP A 6 20.69 14.39 90.53
N LEU A 7 19.45 14.72 90.93
CA LEU A 7 18.25 14.33 90.20
C LEU A 7 18.15 15.04 88.84
N LEU A 8 18.50 16.33 88.79
CA LEU A 8 18.55 17.13 87.57
C LEU A 8 19.62 16.61 86.61
N ASP A 9 20.82 16.32 87.10
CA ASP A 9 21.91 15.77 86.27
C ASP A 9 21.56 14.40 85.71
N LYS A 10 20.94 13.53 86.53
CA LYS A 10 20.46 12.22 86.08
C LYS A 10 19.36 12.33 85.02
N LYS A 11 18.44 13.29 85.17
CA LYS A 11 17.39 13.58 84.18
C LYS A 11 17.98 14.15 82.88
N LEU A 12 18.94 15.06 82.98
CA LEU A 12 19.65 15.64 81.83
C LEU A 12 20.42 14.56 81.05
N ALA A 13 21.14 13.69 81.76
CA ALA A 13 21.89 12.59 81.16
C ALA A 13 20.95 11.58 80.47
N THR A 14 19.85 11.18 81.12
CA THR A 14 18.86 10.27 80.50
C THR A 14 18.17 10.88 79.29
N HIS A 15 17.81 12.17 79.34
CA HIS A 15 17.19 12.84 78.20
C HIS A 15 18.18 12.98 77.03
N SER A 16 19.42 13.37 77.32
CA SER A 16 20.49 13.46 76.31
C SER A 16 20.75 12.10 75.66
N GLN A 17 20.87 11.04 76.45
CA GLN A 17 21.02 9.67 75.96
C GLN A 17 19.85 9.27 75.04
N THR A 18 18.61 9.58 75.46
CA THR A 18 17.40 9.25 74.68
C THR A 18 17.40 9.97 73.33
N ILE A 19 17.71 11.26 73.31
CA ILE A 19 17.81 12.05 72.07
C ILE A 19 18.89 11.46 71.16
N THR A 20 20.08 11.17 71.68
CA THR A 20 21.17 10.60 70.87
C THR A 20 20.77 9.25 70.28
N THR A 21 20.11 8.38 71.05
CA THR A 21 19.65 7.09 70.54
C THR A 21 18.59 7.22 69.44
N GLU A 22 17.65 8.14 69.59
CA GLU A 22 16.59 8.37 68.60
C GLU A 22 17.13 9.02 67.32
N LEU A 23 18.09 9.94 67.46
CA LEU A 23 18.81 10.51 66.33
C LEU A 23 19.58 9.43 65.57
N HIS A 24 20.37 8.59 66.24
CA HIS A 24 21.05 7.47 65.58
C HIS A 24 20.09 6.52 64.87
N ARG A 25 18.94 6.21 65.50
CA ARG A 25 17.91 5.37 64.89
C ARG A 25 17.36 6.01 63.62
N SER A 26 17.05 7.31 63.65
CA SER A 26 16.54 8.02 62.48
C SER A 26 17.57 8.14 61.37
N PHE A 27 18.85 8.39 61.68
CA PHE A 27 19.94 8.41 60.70
C PHE A 27 20.14 7.05 60.02
N ALA A 28 20.13 5.94 60.78
CA ALA A 28 20.22 4.60 60.19
C ALA A 28 19.06 4.30 59.22
N VAL A 29 17.83 4.75 59.54
CA VAL A 29 16.69 4.64 58.63
C VAL A 29 16.85 5.52 57.40
N ILE A 30 17.45 6.70 57.52
CA ILE A 30 17.73 7.58 56.38
C ILE A 30 18.80 6.97 55.48
N GLU A 31 19.90 6.45 56.02
CA GLU A 31 20.97 5.79 55.25
C GLU A 31 20.42 4.64 54.42
N THR A 32 19.66 3.73 55.03
CA THR A 32 19.04 2.61 54.30
C THR A 32 18.08 3.07 53.19
N LYS A 33 17.30 4.13 53.43
CA LYS A 33 16.45 4.73 52.39
C LYS A 33 17.27 5.39 51.28
N LEU A 34 18.41 5.98 51.61
CA LEU A 34 19.29 6.61 50.63
C LEU A 34 19.96 5.55 49.75
N ASP A 35 20.43 4.45 50.33
CA ASP A 35 21.00 3.31 49.59
C ASP A 35 19.99 2.68 48.62
N THR A 36 18.75 2.50 49.07
CA THR A 36 17.68 1.96 48.21
C THR A 36 17.32 2.91 47.07
N LEU A 37 17.28 4.23 47.32
CA LEU A 37 17.10 5.23 46.27
C LEU A 37 18.28 5.24 45.29
N GLN A 38 19.52 5.18 45.78
CA GLN A 38 20.74 5.10 44.95
C GLN A 38 20.70 3.89 44.00
N SER A 39 20.31 2.72 44.53
CA SER A 39 20.17 1.50 43.73
C SER A 39 19.07 1.62 42.68
N THR A 40 17.93 2.20 43.05
CA THR A 40 16.79 2.42 42.14
C THR A 40 17.16 3.39 41.02
N VAL A 41 17.83 4.50 41.34
CA VAL A 41 18.31 5.49 40.37
C VAL A 41 19.32 4.87 39.41
N SER A 42 20.26 4.06 39.91
CA SER A 42 21.25 3.37 39.08
C SER A 42 20.57 2.39 38.12
N THR A 43 19.60 1.62 38.62
CA THR A 43 18.82 0.68 37.80
C THR A 43 18.02 1.40 36.72
N ASN A 44 17.37 2.52 37.07
CA ASN A 44 16.61 3.32 36.11
C ASN A 44 17.51 3.95 35.05
N SER A 45 18.71 4.41 35.44
CA SER A 45 19.70 4.95 34.50
C SER A 45 20.10 3.91 33.45
N LEU A 46 20.35 2.66 33.87
CA LEU A 46 20.65 1.57 32.94
C LEU A 46 19.49 1.29 31.98
N LYS A 47 18.26 1.19 32.51
CA LYS A 47 17.06 0.97 31.69
C LYS A 47 16.84 2.09 30.67
N ILE A 48 17.09 3.35 31.06
CA ILE A 48 16.99 4.49 30.15
C ILE A 48 17.99 4.35 29.00
N THR A 49 19.25 4.02 29.29
CA THR A 49 20.27 3.85 28.24
C THR A 49 19.94 2.70 27.27
N GLU A 50 19.35 1.61 27.77
CA GLU A 50 18.89 0.50 26.93
C GLU A 50 17.70 0.92 26.05
N LEU A 51 16.74 1.65 26.61
CA LEU A 51 15.60 2.19 25.86
C LEU A 51 16.05 3.18 24.78
N GLU A 52 17.01 4.05 25.06
CA GLU A 52 17.58 4.96 24.07
C GLU A 52 18.27 4.19 22.92
N SER A 53 19.05 3.15 23.24
CA SER A 53 19.71 2.32 22.23
C SER A 53 18.71 1.57 21.36
N THR A 54 17.66 1.00 21.96
CA THR A 54 16.63 0.26 21.22
C THR A 54 15.79 1.21 20.36
N LEU A 55 15.44 2.39 20.86
CA LEU A 55 14.74 3.43 20.11
C LEU A 55 15.55 3.85 18.88
N ASN A 56 16.84 4.14 19.04
CA ASN A 56 17.71 4.50 17.92
C ASN A 56 17.79 3.37 16.86
N ASN A 57 17.80 2.09 17.27
CA ASN A 57 17.72 0.98 16.33
C ASN A 57 16.38 0.94 15.59
N HIS A 58 15.27 1.19 16.29
CA HIS A 58 13.95 1.23 15.70
C HIS A 58 13.81 2.38 14.69
N ASP A 59 14.33 3.57 15.01
CA ASP A 59 14.32 4.73 14.12
C ASP A 59 15.09 4.46 12.81
N GLN A 60 16.28 3.87 12.92
CA GLN A 60 17.06 3.46 11.73
C GLN A 60 16.31 2.44 10.86
N ARG A 61 15.60 1.50 11.50
CA ARG A 61 14.79 0.50 10.77
C ARG A 61 13.55 1.13 10.14
N LEU A 62 12.92 2.10 10.79
CA LEU A 62 11.80 2.85 10.24
C LEU A 62 12.22 3.66 9.01
N GLU A 63 13.35 4.37 9.08
CA GLU A 63 13.89 5.12 7.95
C GLU A 63 14.21 4.19 6.76
N ALA A 64 14.84 3.03 7.01
CA ALA A 64 15.07 2.02 5.98
C ALA A 64 13.76 1.47 5.38
N LEU A 65 12.71 1.32 6.20
CA LEU A 65 11.41 0.86 5.72
C LEU A 65 10.70 1.94 4.89
N GLU A 66 10.74 3.19 5.30
CA GLU A 66 10.13 4.31 4.58
C GLU A 66 10.79 4.54 3.21
N THR A 67 12.11 4.45 3.14
CA THR A 67 12.87 4.55 1.89
C THR A 67 12.54 3.39 0.94
N THR A 68 12.47 2.15 1.43
CA THR A 68 12.10 0.99 0.62
C THR A 68 10.65 1.05 0.14
N CYS A 69 9.71 1.44 1.00
CA CYS A 69 8.31 1.65 0.63
C CYS A 69 8.16 2.72 -0.46
N SER A 70 8.87 3.84 -0.34
CA SER A 70 8.87 4.92 -1.33
C SER A 70 9.43 4.44 -2.68
N ALA A 71 10.54 3.69 -2.66
CA ALA A 71 11.13 3.12 -3.86
C ALA A 71 10.20 2.08 -4.53
N LEU A 72 9.53 1.25 -3.75
CA LEU A 72 8.55 0.28 -4.25
C LEU A 72 7.32 0.96 -4.85
N ALA A 73 6.81 2.01 -4.20
CA ALA A 73 5.69 2.79 -4.73
C ALA A 73 6.04 3.40 -6.10
N SER A 74 7.23 3.99 -6.24
CA SER A 74 7.71 4.53 -7.52
C SER A 74 7.86 3.46 -8.60
N LYS A 75 8.45 2.29 -8.26
CA LYS A 75 8.54 1.18 -9.22
C LYS A 75 7.17 0.65 -9.63
N ASN A 76 6.22 0.58 -8.70
CA ASN A 76 4.88 0.11 -8.99
C ASN A 76 4.13 1.06 -9.95
N THR A 77 4.26 2.37 -9.78
CA THR A 77 3.66 3.34 -10.71
C THR A 77 4.28 3.26 -12.10
N GLN A 78 5.61 3.08 -12.18
CA GLN A 78 6.30 2.87 -13.46
C GLN A 78 5.84 1.59 -14.16
N LEU A 79 5.75 0.47 -13.42
CA LEU A 79 5.28 -0.80 -13.95
C LEU A 79 3.82 -0.69 -14.41
N ALA A 80 2.95 -0.03 -13.65
CA ALA A 80 1.57 0.20 -14.04
C ALA A 80 1.47 0.99 -15.37
N ALA A 81 2.29 2.04 -15.53
CA ALA A 81 2.35 2.80 -16.78
C ALA A 81 2.85 1.95 -17.96
N GLN A 82 3.88 1.13 -17.75
CA GLN A 82 4.41 0.23 -18.78
C GLN A 82 3.38 -0.83 -19.19
N VAL A 83 2.67 -1.43 -18.23
CA VAL A 83 1.60 -2.40 -18.51
C VAL A 83 0.48 -1.74 -19.32
N LEU A 84 0.08 -0.51 -18.96
CA LEU A 84 -0.93 0.24 -19.70
C LEU A 84 -0.48 0.52 -21.14
N ASP A 85 0.77 0.94 -21.35
CA ASP A 85 1.34 1.17 -22.68
C ASP A 85 1.39 -0.13 -23.50
N LEU A 86 1.86 -1.24 -22.93
CA LEU A 86 1.89 -2.56 -23.58
C LEU A 86 0.49 -3.04 -23.97
N GLN A 87 -0.50 -2.89 -23.08
CA GLN A 87 -1.89 -3.22 -23.38
C GLN A 87 -2.44 -2.34 -24.50
N SER A 88 -2.13 -1.04 -24.48
CA SER A 88 -2.55 -0.08 -25.51
C SER A 88 -1.95 -0.41 -26.87
N ARG A 89 -0.65 -0.74 -26.92
CA ARG A 89 0.04 -1.20 -28.14
C ARG A 89 -0.54 -2.50 -28.67
N SER A 90 -0.77 -3.48 -27.79
CA SER A 90 -1.32 -4.79 -28.15
C SER A 90 -2.75 -4.72 -28.71
N ARG A 91 -3.55 -3.77 -28.20
CA ARG A 91 -4.94 -3.53 -28.62
C ARG A 91 -5.07 -2.51 -29.74
N ARG A 92 -3.98 -1.83 -30.15
CA ARG A 92 -4.01 -0.72 -31.11
C ARG A 92 -4.69 -1.13 -32.42
N ASN A 93 -4.42 -2.34 -32.89
CA ASN A 93 -4.94 -2.85 -34.16
C ASN A 93 -6.25 -3.62 -34.00
N THR A 94 -6.84 -3.67 -32.80
CA THR A 94 -8.04 -4.44 -32.52
C THR A 94 -9.28 -3.55 -32.46
N ILE A 95 -10.25 -3.80 -33.33
CA ILE A 95 -11.59 -3.22 -33.28
C ILE A 95 -12.48 -4.10 -32.39
N ARG A 96 -13.30 -3.47 -31.56
CA ARG A 96 -14.33 -4.16 -30.75
C ARG A 96 -15.72 -3.80 -31.25
N VAL A 97 -16.42 -4.77 -31.82
CA VAL A 97 -17.80 -4.62 -32.29
C VAL A 97 -18.75 -5.16 -31.22
N LEU A 98 -19.84 -4.43 -30.96
CA LEU A 98 -20.82 -4.74 -29.92
C LEU A 98 -22.21 -4.94 -30.53
N GLY A 99 -23.03 -5.80 -29.91
CA GLY A 99 -24.44 -5.93 -30.26
C GLY A 99 -24.74 -6.82 -31.47
N LEU A 100 -23.74 -7.41 -32.11
CA LEU A 100 -23.97 -8.37 -33.19
C LEU A 100 -24.64 -9.65 -32.64
N PRO A 101 -25.74 -10.15 -33.23
CA PRO A 101 -26.35 -11.41 -32.84
C PRO A 101 -25.34 -12.56 -32.90
N GLU A 102 -25.42 -13.53 -31.97
CA GLU A 102 -24.48 -14.66 -31.93
C GLU A 102 -24.67 -15.59 -33.14
N GLY A 103 -23.58 -15.96 -33.82
CA GLY A 103 -23.60 -16.96 -34.89
C GLY A 103 -23.77 -16.40 -36.30
N VAL A 104 -23.93 -15.09 -36.46
CA VAL A 104 -24.01 -14.43 -37.77
C VAL A 104 -22.73 -14.59 -38.59
N GLU A 105 -21.59 -14.86 -37.93
CA GLU A 105 -20.30 -15.03 -38.58
C GLU A 105 -20.16 -16.34 -39.37
N GLY A 106 -20.99 -17.33 -39.05
CA GLY A 106 -20.84 -18.69 -39.55
C GLY A 106 -19.47 -19.31 -39.22
N ALA A 107 -19.02 -20.21 -40.11
CA ALA A 107 -17.77 -20.96 -39.94
C ALA A 107 -16.49 -20.16 -40.26
N GLN A 108 -16.61 -19.01 -40.94
CA GLN A 108 -15.47 -18.20 -41.38
C GLN A 108 -15.57 -16.74 -40.91
N PRO A 109 -15.33 -16.45 -39.62
CA PRO A 109 -15.48 -15.11 -39.06
C PRO A 109 -14.61 -14.05 -39.75
N VAL A 110 -13.37 -14.40 -40.13
CA VAL A 110 -12.44 -13.48 -40.78
C VAL A 110 -13.01 -12.99 -42.13
N ALA A 111 -13.48 -13.90 -42.97
CA ALA A 111 -14.05 -13.57 -44.26
C ALA A 111 -15.37 -12.78 -44.13
N PHE A 112 -16.24 -13.19 -43.19
CA PHE A 112 -17.49 -12.49 -42.92
C PHE A 112 -17.25 -11.04 -42.50
N PHE A 113 -16.40 -10.82 -41.50
CA PHE A 113 -16.14 -9.47 -41.01
C PHE A 113 -15.33 -8.61 -41.98
N GLY A 114 -14.48 -9.21 -42.81
CA GLY A 114 -13.79 -8.51 -43.89
C GLY A 114 -14.77 -7.87 -44.86
N ARG A 115 -15.72 -8.66 -45.37
CA ARG A 115 -16.77 -8.15 -46.29
C ARG A 115 -17.69 -7.14 -45.61
N MET A 116 -18.10 -7.42 -44.37
CA MET A 116 -18.95 -6.49 -43.60
C MET A 116 -18.27 -5.11 -43.44
N LEU A 117 -16.98 -5.08 -43.10
CA LEU A 117 -16.24 -3.83 -42.95
C LEU A 117 -16.06 -3.11 -44.29
N GLU A 118 -15.76 -3.84 -45.37
CA GLU A 118 -15.69 -3.28 -46.72
C GLU A 118 -17.01 -2.65 -47.17
N GLU A 119 -18.13 -3.33 -46.92
CA GLU A 119 -19.46 -2.83 -47.28
C GLU A 119 -19.85 -1.58 -46.47
N MET A 120 -19.59 -1.58 -45.16
CA MET A 120 -19.97 -0.46 -44.28
C MET A 120 -19.08 0.79 -44.44
N PHE A 121 -17.82 0.59 -44.82
CA PHE A 121 -16.79 1.65 -44.88
C PHE A 121 -16.14 1.76 -46.27
N ARG A 122 -16.88 1.41 -47.32
CA ARG A 122 -16.43 1.42 -48.73
C ARG A 122 -15.81 2.74 -49.15
N ASP A 123 -16.32 3.87 -48.65
CA ASP A 123 -15.85 5.21 -49.04
C ASP A 123 -14.43 5.50 -48.51
N VAL A 124 -14.01 4.80 -47.46
CA VAL A 124 -12.74 5.04 -46.75
C VAL A 124 -11.75 3.89 -46.94
N LEU A 125 -12.26 2.68 -47.23
CA LEU A 125 -11.47 1.49 -47.50
C LEU A 125 -11.32 1.26 -49.00
N GLY A 126 -10.11 0.97 -49.45
CA GLY A 126 -9.82 0.63 -50.86
C GLY A 126 -10.12 -0.82 -51.25
N GLY A 127 -10.86 -1.55 -50.40
CA GLY A 127 -11.16 -2.98 -50.53
C GLY A 127 -11.32 -3.68 -49.19
N VAL A 128 -11.41 -5.02 -49.20
CA VAL A 128 -11.43 -5.85 -47.99
C VAL A 128 -10.20 -5.58 -47.13
N PRO A 129 -10.36 -5.16 -45.86
CA PRO A 129 -9.23 -4.92 -44.98
C PRO A 129 -8.55 -6.22 -44.57
N GLU A 130 -7.23 -6.18 -44.38
CA GLU A 130 -6.44 -7.34 -43.97
C GLU A 130 -6.69 -7.65 -42.49
N ILE A 131 -7.42 -8.73 -42.22
CA ILE A 131 -7.76 -9.18 -40.85
C ILE A 131 -6.85 -10.35 -40.47
N GLU A 132 -6.06 -10.18 -39.40
CA GLU A 132 -5.23 -11.24 -38.81
C GLU A 132 -6.11 -12.26 -38.07
N ARG A 133 -7.08 -11.78 -37.30
CA ARG A 133 -7.96 -12.62 -36.49
C ARG A 133 -9.27 -11.93 -36.18
N ALA A 134 -10.38 -12.66 -36.32
CA ALA A 134 -11.68 -12.21 -35.85
C ALA A 134 -12.35 -13.30 -35.01
N HIS A 135 -12.79 -12.94 -33.81
CA HIS A 135 -13.42 -13.88 -32.88
C HIS A 135 -14.29 -13.18 -31.85
N ARG A 136 -15.26 -13.89 -31.26
CA ARG A 136 -16.00 -13.43 -30.08
C ARG A 136 -15.10 -13.47 -28.85
N SER A 137 -15.37 -12.59 -27.88
CA SER A 137 -14.68 -12.61 -26.59
C SER A 137 -14.78 -13.98 -25.92
N LEU A 138 -13.70 -14.37 -25.24
CA LEU A 138 -13.66 -15.60 -24.46
C LEU A 138 -14.72 -15.54 -23.36
N GLY A 139 -15.60 -16.54 -23.32
CA GLY A 139 -16.71 -16.62 -22.37
C GLY A 139 -17.84 -17.52 -22.90
N PRO A 140 -18.67 -18.07 -22.01
CA PRO A 140 -19.80 -18.91 -22.41
C PRO A 140 -20.78 -18.14 -23.30
N LYS A 141 -21.46 -18.86 -24.21
CA LYS A 141 -22.47 -18.25 -25.08
C LYS A 141 -23.63 -17.73 -24.21
N PRO A 142 -24.01 -16.44 -24.33
CA PRO A 142 -25.11 -15.87 -23.57
C PRO A 142 -26.45 -16.48 -23.98
N ALA A 143 -27.43 -16.45 -23.08
CA ALA A 143 -28.80 -16.90 -23.37
C ALA A 143 -29.46 -16.00 -24.44
N PRO A 144 -30.54 -16.46 -25.13
CA PRO A 144 -31.15 -15.74 -26.26
C PRO A 144 -31.64 -14.30 -26.01
N HIS A 145 -31.73 -13.88 -24.74
CA HIS A 145 -32.17 -12.55 -24.30
C HIS A 145 -31.09 -11.76 -23.55
N GLN A 146 -29.88 -12.31 -23.49
CA GLN A 146 -28.73 -11.66 -22.88
C GLN A 146 -27.87 -10.97 -23.93
N ARG A 147 -27.07 -10.00 -23.49
CA ARG A 147 -26.21 -9.21 -24.38
C ARG A 147 -25.23 -10.13 -25.13
N PRO A 148 -25.19 -10.09 -26.48
CA PRO A 148 -24.22 -10.86 -27.26
C PRO A 148 -22.78 -10.52 -26.91
N ARG A 149 -21.87 -11.50 -27.03
CA ARG A 149 -20.45 -11.29 -26.74
C ARG A 149 -19.84 -10.29 -27.72
N PRO A 150 -18.97 -9.37 -27.27
CA PRO A 150 -18.21 -8.52 -28.18
C PRO A 150 -17.41 -9.34 -29.19
N VAL A 151 -17.31 -8.85 -30.42
CA VAL A 151 -16.38 -9.37 -31.43
C VAL A 151 -15.11 -8.54 -31.37
N LEU A 152 -13.97 -9.22 -31.34
CA LEU A 152 -12.64 -8.64 -31.47
C LEU A 152 -12.09 -8.97 -32.86
N ILE A 153 -11.84 -7.92 -33.64
CA ILE A 153 -11.28 -8.00 -35.00
C ILE A 153 -9.91 -7.34 -34.94
N ARG A 154 -8.83 -8.13 -35.05
CA ARG A 154 -7.47 -7.64 -35.18
C ARG A 154 -7.14 -7.44 -36.65
N LEU A 155 -6.88 -6.20 -37.02
CA LEU A 155 -6.42 -5.80 -38.34
C LEU A 155 -4.90 -5.91 -38.43
N LEU A 156 -4.38 -6.17 -39.63
CA LEU A 156 -2.94 -6.20 -39.85
C LEU A 156 -2.35 -4.79 -39.80
N ARG A 157 -3.08 -3.80 -40.32
CA ARG A 157 -2.63 -2.41 -40.46
C ARG A 157 -3.39 -1.48 -39.51
N PHE A 158 -2.67 -0.75 -38.67
CA PHE A 158 -3.29 0.19 -37.72
C PHE A 158 -4.00 1.35 -38.44
N GLN A 159 -3.50 1.78 -39.61
CA GLN A 159 -4.07 2.89 -40.36
C GLN A 159 -5.49 2.58 -40.84
N GLU A 160 -5.77 1.32 -41.18
CA GLU A 160 -7.12 0.87 -41.55
C GLU A 160 -8.05 0.93 -40.35
N LYS A 161 -7.59 0.44 -39.19
CA LYS A 161 -8.35 0.53 -37.94
C LYS A 161 -8.73 1.99 -37.63
N ASP A 162 -7.78 2.91 -37.72
CA ASP A 162 -8.02 4.31 -37.35
C ASP A 162 -8.94 5.01 -38.34
N ARG A 163 -8.83 4.70 -39.63
CA ARG A 163 -9.78 5.15 -40.66
C ARG A 163 -11.21 4.67 -40.36
N ILE A 164 -11.38 3.38 -40.09
CA ILE A 164 -12.68 2.78 -39.76
C ILE A 164 -13.28 3.43 -38.51
N ILE A 165 -12.50 3.59 -37.44
CA ILE A 165 -12.99 4.19 -36.20
C ILE A 165 -13.36 5.67 -36.38
N ARG A 166 -12.59 6.42 -37.15
CA ARG A 166 -12.89 7.83 -37.44
C ARG A 166 -14.22 7.94 -38.20
N GLU A 167 -14.38 7.15 -39.25
CA GLU A 167 -15.60 7.14 -40.06
C GLU A 167 -16.82 6.68 -39.25
N ALA A 168 -16.67 5.63 -38.44
CA ALA A 168 -17.74 5.16 -37.56
C ALA A 168 -18.19 6.21 -36.54
N ARG A 169 -17.29 7.10 -36.09
CA ARG A 169 -17.64 8.22 -35.21
C ARG A 169 -18.39 9.32 -35.97
N ALA A 170 -17.91 9.68 -37.16
CA ALA A 170 -18.58 10.67 -38.00
C ALA A 170 -20.03 10.24 -38.35
N LYS A 171 -20.21 8.96 -38.73
CA LYS A 171 -21.54 8.38 -39.02
C LYS A 171 -22.46 8.25 -37.79
N ARG A 172 -21.96 8.41 -36.56
CA ARG A 172 -22.76 8.39 -35.32
C ARG A 172 -23.28 9.77 -34.94
N GLU A 173 -22.54 10.82 -35.32
CA GLU A 173 -22.88 12.21 -35.02
C GLU A 173 -23.88 12.80 -36.03
N ASN A 174 -24.05 12.14 -37.18
CA ASN A 174 -25.10 12.39 -38.18
C ASN A 174 -26.29 11.45 -37.97
#